data_AF-A0A8H4GH70-F1
#
_entry.id   AF-A0A8H4GH70-F1
#
_cell.length_a   1.000
_cell.length_b   1.000
_cell.length_c   1.000
_cell.angle_alpha   90.00
_cell.angle_beta   90.00
_cell.angle_gamma   90.00
#
_symmetry.space_group_name_H-M   'P 1'
#
loop_
_entity.id
_entity.type
_entity.pdbx_description
1 polymer ?
#
loop_
_entity_poly.entity_id
_entity_poly.type
_entity_poly.pdbx_seq_one_letter_code
_entity_poly.pdbx_strand_id
1 'polypeptide(L)'
;MYPSTSLAGWAYALLLLASPGHADTTTNFQSQNDRSGGCTQPPLNSCNFYAQCLESRYHCGPSGYPIGFGQKFCEKSLVWRPKMSATGQEWITKTMLCLQEELVPFANGSESQTCSELKKYALGTHAECYVKSGVCTLPFEDWGKILEIVGPALISEPENFKSAFETAGDCVKLYIWLLGKVFHGSTSSLDQNGFLQPPVGARTGDWEGWVGSQQPVDLTYI
;
A
#
# COMPACT_ATOMS: atom_id res chain seq x y z
N MET A 1 87.76 6.71 -1.68
CA MET A 1 88.56 5.57 -1.18
C MET A 1 87.58 4.46 -0.80
N TYR A 2 87.55 3.38 -1.57
CA TYR A 2 87.11 2.06 -1.08
C TYR A 2 88.31 1.36 -0.43
N PRO A 3 88.07 0.51 0.58
CA PRO A 3 88.15 -0.94 0.34
C PRO A 3 86.99 -1.70 1.06
N SER A 4 86.38 -2.77 0.54
CA SER A 4 86.87 -4.16 0.30
C SER A 4 87.49 -4.82 1.55
N THR A 5 87.13 -6.00 2.08
CA THR A 5 86.19 -7.10 1.78
C THR A 5 86.19 -8.08 2.99
N SER A 6 85.25 -9.05 2.99
CA SER A 6 85.42 -10.46 3.46
C SER A 6 85.09 -10.80 4.93
N LEU A 7 84.36 -11.88 5.32
CA LEU A 7 83.58 -12.95 4.69
C LEU A 7 82.72 -13.64 5.79
N ALA A 8 81.63 -14.29 5.36
CA ALA A 8 80.94 -15.46 5.96
C ALA A 8 80.00 -15.29 7.19
N GLY A 9 78.75 -15.72 7.03
CA GLY A 9 77.78 -15.88 8.12
C GLY A 9 76.35 -16.14 7.63
N TRP A 10 76.09 -17.40 7.29
CA TRP A 10 74.90 -17.96 6.64
C TRP A 10 73.52 -17.59 7.22
N ALA A 11 72.63 -17.25 6.28
CA ALA A 11 71.24 -17.71 6.12
C ALA A 11 70.28 -17.72 7.33
N TYR A 12 69.21 -16.94 7.27
CA TYR A 12 67.85 -17.44 7.55
C TYR A 12 66.77 -16.64 6.78
N ALA A 13 65.98 -17.40 6.02
CA ALA A 13 64.54 -17.29 5.77
C ALA A 13 63.93 -16.01 5.13
N LEU A 14 63.62 -16.17 3.84
CA LEU A 14 62.43 -15.73 3.10
C LEU A 14 61.23 -15.24 3.94
N LEU A 15 60.75 -14.03 3.64
CA LEU A 15 59.32 -13.67 3.64
C LEU A 15 59.12 -12.50 2.65
N LEU A 16 58.83 -12.86 1.39
CA LEU A 16 58.16 -11.96 0.45
C LEU A 16 56.68 -12.35 0.45
N LEU A 17 55.83 -11.49 0.99
CA LEU A 17 54.44 -11.42 0.56
C LEU A 17 54.11 -9.94 0.32
N ALA A 18 54.05 -9.60 -0.96
CA ALA A 18 53.29 -8.46 -1.44
C ALA A 18 51.82 -8.70 -1.08
N SER A 19 51.17 -7.74 -0.42
CA SER A 19 49.71 -7.73 -0.30
C SER A 19 49.11 -7.12 -1.56
N PRO A 20 48.24 -7.83 -2.30
CA PRO A 20 47.36 -7.22 -3.27
C PRO A 20 46.28 -6.45 -2.52
N GLY A 21 46.09 -5.18 -2.90
CA GLY A 21 44.95 -4.39 -2.46
C GLY A 21 43.64 -5.12 -2.75
N HIS A 22 42.81 -5.25 -1.72
CA HIS A 22 41.39 -5.56 -1.89
C HIS A 22 40.63 -4.35 -1.38
N ALA A 23 40.12 -3.56 -2.34
CA ALA A 23 39.07 -2.60 -2.08
C ALA A 23 37.80 -3.40 -1.78
N ASP A 24 37.26 -3.26 -0.57
CA ASP A 24 35.98 -3.82 -0.16
C ASP A 24 34.85 -3.25 -1.04
N THR A 25 34.51 -3.98 -2.10
CA THR A 25 33.35 -3.73 -2.95
C THR A 25 32.22 -4.68 -2.52
N THR A 26 31.70 -4.51 -1.32
CA THR A 26 30.57 -5.33 -0.82
C THR A 26 29.41 -4.54 -0.25
N THR A 27 29.49 -3.21 -0.17
CA THR A 27 28.36 -2.37 0.28
C THR A 27 27.42 -1.95 -0.86
N ASN A 28 27.75 -2.21 -2.13
CA ASN A 28 26.94 -1.74 -3.27
C ASN A 28 26.02 -2.82 -3.89
N PHE A 29 26.26 -4.11 -3.64
CA PHE A 29 25.42 -5.19 -4.21
C PHE A 29 24.10 -5.41 -3.46
N GLN A 30 24.05 -5.17 -2.14
CA GLN A 30 22.79 -5.24 -1.39
C GLN A 30 21.86 -4.05 -1.71
N SER A 31 22.43 -2.85 -1.91
CA SER A 31 21.65 -1.64 -2.24
C SER A 31 21.06 -1.65 -3.65
N GLN A 32 21.60 -2.44 -4.57
CA GLN A 32 21.06 -2.56 -5.95
C GLN A 32 20.01 -3.67 -6.08
N ASN A 33 20.17 -4.79 -5.37
CA ASN A 33 19.17 -5.88 -5.36
C ASN A 33 17.90 -5.52 -4.56
N ASP A 34 18.03 -4.67 -3.54
CA ASP A 34 16.88 -4.16 -2.78
C ASP A 34 16.07 -3.11 -3.59
N ARG A 35 16.75 -2.35 -4.45
CA ARG A 35 16.10 -1.39 -5.37
C ARG A 35 15.33 -2.07 -6.51
N SER A 36 15.86 -3.15 -7.09
CA SER A 36 15.18 -3.88 -8.17
C SER A 36 14.04 -4.77 -7.65
N GLY A 37 14.20 -5.38 -6.47
CA GLY A 37 13.16 -6.18 -5.83
C GLY A 37 11.94 -5.36 -5.41
N GLY A 38 12.16 -4.19 -4.79
CA GLY A 38 11.09 -3.35 -4.26
C GLY A 38 10.11 -2.79 -5.30
N CYS A 39 10.49 -2.75 -6.59
CA CYS A 39 9.61 -2.30 -7.67
C CYS A 39 8.71 -3.40 -8.26
N THR A 40 9.03 -4.67 -7.98
CA THR A 40 8.22 -5.83 -8.41
C THR A 40 7.46 -6.44 -7.23
N GLN A 41 8.06 -6.38 -6.04
CA GLN A 41 7.48 -6.87 -4.80
C GLN A 41 7.67 -5.78 -3.73
N PRO A 42 6.73 -4.82 -3.63
CA PRO A 42 6.84 -3.72 -2.71
C PRO A 42 6.93 -4.21 -1.25
N PRO A 43 7.88 -3.70 -0.46
CA PRO A 43 8.02 -4.13 0.93
C PRO A 43 6.89 -3.55 1.79
N LEU A 44 6.40 -4.36 2.74
CA LEU A 44 5.41 -3.92 3.72
C LEU A 44 5.88 -2.64 4.44
N ASN A 45 4.95 -1.73 4.68
CA ASN A 45 5.18 -0.51 5.46
C ASN A 45 6.30 0.40 4.93
N SER A 46 6.57 0.36 3.63
CA SER A 46 7.50 1.25 2.96
C SER A 46 6.76 2.18 2.02
N CYS A 47 7.28 3.40 1.83
CA CYS A 47 6.80 4.35 0.83
C CYS A 47 7.80 4.56 -0.32
N ASN A 48 8.94 3.86 -0.29
CA ASN A 48 10.02 4.04 -1.26
C ASN A 48 9.59 3.69 -2.69
N PHE A 49 8.60 2.80 -2.86
CA PHE A 49 8.05 2.40 -4.16
C PHE A 49 7.69 3.62 -5.03
N TYR A 50 7.09 4.65 -4.44
CA TYR A 50 6.63 5.82 -5.18
C TYR A 50 7.80 6.62 -5.76
N ALA A 51 8.83 6.95 -4.98
CA ALA A 51 9.98 7.72 -5.47
C ALA A 51 10.94 6.86 -6.31
N GLN A 52 11.27 5.67 -5.82
CA GLN A 52 12.34 4.84 -6.39
C GLN A 52 11.89 4.04 -7.61
N CYS A 53 10.59 3.79 -7.76
CA CYS A 53 10.06 3.00 -8.88
C CYS A 53 9.20 3.85 -9.82
N LEU A 54 8.08 4.39 -9.32
CA LEU A 54 7.16 5.13 -10.18
C LEU A 54 7.74 6.46 -10.65
N GLU A 55 8.22 7.31 -9.74
CA GLU A 55 8.75 8.64 -10.12
C GLU A 55 10.04 8.54 -10.92
N SER A 56 10.90 7.57 -10.58
CA SER A 56 12.13 7.30 -11.32
C SER A 56 11.89 6.87 -12.77
N ARG A 57 10.68 6.39 -13.10
CA ARG A 57 10.26 6.03 -14.46
C ARG A 57 9.45 7.12 -15.15
N TYR A 58 8.47 7.69 -14.46
CA TYR A 58 7.48 8.59 -15.05
C TYR A 58 7.89 10.07 -15.00
N HIS A 59 8.73 10.46 -14.03
CA HIS A 59 9.18 11.84 -13.84
C HIS A 59 8.03 12.86 -13.81
N CYS A 60 6.95 12.55 -13.09
CA CYS A 60 5.76 13.40 -13.04
C CYS A 60 5.95 14.66 -12.19
N GLY A 61 7.04 14.74 -11.44
CA GLY A 61 7.39 15.88 -10.60
C GLY A 61 6.62 15.94 -9.28
N PRO A 62 6.87 16.99 -8.47
CA PRO A 62 6.38 17.08 -7.10
C PRO A 62 4.85 17.21 -6.99
N SER A 63 4.17 17.67 -8.05
CA SER A 63 2.71 17.71 -8.14
C SER A 63 2.10 16.46 -8.79
N GLY A 64 2.93 15.58 -9.36
CA GLY A 64 2.50 14.34 -9.98
C GLY A 64 2.01 13.31 -8.96
N TYR A 65 1.31 12.28 -9.44
CA TYR A 65 0.77 11.24 -8.56
C TYR A 65 1.82 10.56 -7.68
N PRO A 66 2.99 10.10 -8.20
CA PRO A 66 3.94 9.36 -7.38
C PRO A 66 4.36 10.12 -6.12
N ILE A 67 4.76 11.39 -6.25
CA ILE A 67 5.27 12.19 -5.14
C ILE A 67 4.16 12.99 -4.44
N GLY A 68 3.41 13.78 -5.21
CA GLY A 68 2.43 14.74 -4.68
C GLY A 68 1.22 14.09 -4.01
N PHE A 69 0.98 12.81 -4.30
CA PHE A 69 -0.14 12.05 -3.76
C PHE A 69 0.30 10.73 -3.13
N GLY A 70 0.77 9.76 -3.92
CA GLY A 70 1.08 8.40 -3.48
C GLY A 70 2.02 8.37 -2.28
N GLN A 71 3.22 8.93 -2.42
CA GLN A 71 4.20 9.00 -1.33
C GLN A 71 3.67 9.80 -0.14
N LYS A 72 3.12 11.00 -0.39
CA LYS A 72 2.59 11.89 0.64
C LYS A 72 1.55 11.21 1.53
N PHE A 73 0.58 10.51 0.95
CA PHE A 73 -0.45 9.81 1.74
C PHE A 73 0.05 8.51 2.33
N CYS A 74 0.97 7.80 1.68
CA CYS A 74 1.66 6.65 2.25
C CYS A 74 2.40 7.01 3.55
N GLU A 75 3.17 8.10 3.54
CA GLU A 75 3.92 8.57 4.71
C GLU A 75 2.98 9.02 5.84
N LYS A 76 1.88 9.71 5.50
CA LYS A 76 0.83 10.03 6.47
C LYS A 76 0.22 8.78 7.11
N SER A 77 -0.04 7.74 6.31
CA SER A 77 -0.57 6.47 6.83
C SER A 77 0.40 5.82 7.82
N LEU A 78 1.72 5.87 7.56
CA LEU A 78 2.73 5.38 8.51
C LEU A 78 2.73 6.16 9.83
N VAL A 79 2.53 7.49 9.79
CA VAL A 79 2.41 8.33 11.00
C VAL A 79 1.17 7.96 11.83
N TRP A 80 0.08 7.60 11.16
CA TRP A 80 -1.18 7.26 11.81
C TRP A 80 -1.28 5.81 12.27
N ARG A 81 -0.57 4.88 11.61
CA ARG A 81 -0.55 3.46 11.95
C ARG A 81 -0.42 3.19 13.45
N PRO A 82 0.59 3.68 14.18
CA PRO A 82 0.73 3.38 15.61
C PRO A 82 -0.42 3.93 16.49
N LYS A 83 -1.28 4.81 15.96
CA LYS A 83 -2.45 5.38 16.67
C LYS A 83 -3.74 4.58 16.41
N MET A 84 -3.71 3.63 15.48
CA MET A 84 -4.86 2.77 15.15
C MET A 84 -4.99 1.63 16.15
N SER A 85 -6.17 1.01 16.21
CA SER A 85 -6.33 -0.30 16.87
C SER A 85 -5.41 -1.35 16.25
N ALA A 86 -5.31 -2.54 16.85
CA ALA A 86 -4.51 -3.63 16.27
C ALA A 86 -4.99 -4.02 14.86
N THR A 87 -6.30 -4.11 14.64
CA THR A 87 -6.88 -4.40 13.31
C THR A 87 -6.73 -3.21 12.35
N GLY A 88 -6.78 -1.97 12.85
CA GLY A 88 -6.49 -0.78 12.05
C GLY A 88 -5.03 -0.67 11.60
N GLN A 89 -4.07 -1.10 12.44
CA GLN A 89 -2.66 -1.20 12.07
C GLN A 89 -2.42 -2.20 10.94
N GLU A 90 -3.08 -3.36 11.03
CA GLU A 90 -3.06 -4.38 10.00
C GLU A 90 -3.71 -3.87 8.70
N TRP A 91 -4.86 -3.20 8.80
CA TRP A 91 -5.56 -2.60 7.66
C TRP A 91 -4.70 -1.57 6.93
N ILE A 92 -4.02 -0.67 7.65
CA ILE A 92 -3.09 0.29 7.02
C ILE A 92 -1.97 -0.46 6.29
N THR A 93 -1.40 -1.48 6.91
CA THR A 93 -0.31 -2.28 6.31
C THR A 93 -0.78 -2.95 5.01
N LYS A 94 -1.94 -3.62 5.03
CA LYS A 94 -2.54 -4.28 3.86
C LYS A 94 -2.92 -3.29 2.76
N THR A 95 -3.52 -2.16 3.14
CA THR A 95 -3.95 -1.13 2.20
C THR A 95 -2.76 -0.53 1.48
N MET A 96 -1.70 -0.18 2.22
CA MET A 96 -0.47 0.35 1.64
C MET A 96 0.16 -0.62 0.64
N LEU A 97 0.22 -1.92 1.00
CA LEU A 97 0.76 -2.94 0.11
C LEU A 97 -0.10 -3.08 -1.16
N CYS A 98 -1.42 -3.27 -1.01
CA CYS A 98 -2.34 -3.42 -2.13
C CYS A 98 -2.23 -2.27 -3.13
N LEU A 99 -2.21 -1.03 -2.64
CA LEU A 99 -2.08 0.17 -3.49
C LEU A 99 -0.78 0.21 -4.29
N GLN A 100 0.31 -0.35 -3.75
CA GLN A 100 1.60 -0.40 -4.44
C GLN A 100 1.65 -1.58 -5.43
N GLU A 101 1.09 -2.72 -5.05
CA GLU A 101 1.01 -3.91 -5.91
C GLU A 101 0.21 -3.66 -7.20
N GLU A 102 -0.93 -2.95 -7.10
CA GLU A 102 -1.72 -2.52 -8.27
C GLU A 102 -0.90 -1.64 -9.25
N LEU A 103 0.18 -1.02 -8.77
CA LEU A 103 1.03 -0.13 -9.56
C LEU A 103 2.33 -0.78 -10.06
N VAL A 104 2.60 -2.03 -9.68
CA VAL A 104 3.79 -2.78 -10.12
C VAL A 104 3.91 -2.87 -11.65
N PRO A 105 2.85 -3.14 -12.44
CA PRO A 105 2.94 -3.19 -13.90
C PRO A 105 3.44 -1.87 -14.52
N PHE A 106 3.09 -0.73 -13.91
CA PHE A 106 3.55 0.59 -14.34
C PHE A 106 5.01 0.82 -13.93
N ALA A 107 5.39 0.41 -12.72
CA ALA A 107 6.74 0.55 -12.20
C ALA A 107 7.77 -0.31 -12.96
N ASN A 108 7.44 -1.56 -13.27
CA ASN A 108 8.32 -2.49 -14.00
C ASN A 108 8.30 -2.29 -15.53
N GLY A 109 7.35 -1.48 -16.01
CA GLY A 109 7.24 -1.09 -17.40
C GLY A 109 6.51 -2.05 -18.33
N SER A 110 5.79 -3.03 -17.77
CA SER A 110 4.80 -3.84 -18.49
C SER A 110 3.63 -2.98 -18.99
N GLU A 111 3.33 -1.90 -18.28
CA GLU A 111 2.40 -0.86 -18.68
C GLU A 111 3.10 0.50 -18.86
N SER A 112 2.53 1.33 -19.74
CA SER A 112 3.00 2.69 -20.01
C SER A 112 1.80 3.58 -20.26
N GLN A 113 1.78 4.74 -19.62
CA GLN A 113 0.70 5.71 -19.63
C GLN A 113 1.29 7.11 -19.47
N THR A 114 0.52 8.16 -19.68
CA THR A 114 0.89 9.51 -19.25
C THR A 114 0.78 9.67 -17.73
N CYS A 115 1.40 10.70 -17.16
CA CYS A 115 1.23 11.03 -15.74
C CYS A 115 -0.23 11.25 -15.33
N SER A 116 -1.06 11.80 -16.22
CA SER A 116 -2.48 12.02 -15.96
C SER A 116 -3.27 10.71 -15.93
N GLU A 117 -2.98 9.80 -16.86
CA GLU A 117 -3.61 8.48 -16.92
C GLU A 117 -3.17 7.60 -15.74
N LEU A 118 -1.88 7.62 -15.38
CA LEU A 118 -1.36 6.96 -14.18
C LEU A 118 -2.09 7.47 -12.92
N LYS A 119 -2.22 8.80 -12.77
CA LYS A 119 -2.97 9.40 -11.64
C LYS A 119 -4.39 8.87 -11.59
N LYS A 120 -5.11 8.89 -12.71
CA LYS A 120 -6.49 8.42 -12.80
C LYS A 120 -6.63 6.94 -12.43
N TYR A 121 -5.77 6.09 -12.98
CA TYR A 121 -5.75 4.66 -12.67
C TYR A 121 -5.51 4.43 -11.18
N ALA A 122 -4.44 5.03 -10.64
CA ALA A 122 -4.01 4.79 -9.28
C ALA A 122 -5.02 5.29 -8.23
N LEU A 123 -5.73 6.37 -8.51
CA LEU A 123 -6.85 6.80 -7.65
C LEU A 123 -8.03 5.83 -7.72
N GLY A 124 -8.28 5.22 -8.88
CA GLY A 124 -9.34 4.24 -9.08
C GLY A 124 -9.19 2.97 -8.23
N THR A 125 -7.98 2.58 -7.85
CA THR A 125 -7.72 1.35 -7.09
C THR A 125 -8.02 1.48 -5.58
N HIS A 126 -8.17 2.71 -5.07
CA HIS A 126 -8.27 2.95 -3.62
C HIS A 126 -9.48 2.27 -2.98
N ALA A 127 -10.64 2.34 -3.64
CA ALA A 127 -11.88 1.76 -3.13
C ALA A 127 -11.75 0.26 -2.88
N GLU A 128 -11.26 -0.44 -3.90
CA GLU A 128 -11.08 -1.88 -3.88
C GLU A 128 -10.02 -2.30 -2.86
N CYS A 129 -8.87 -1.61 -2.83
CA CYS A 129 -7.82 -1.90 -1.85
C CYS A 129 -8.27 -1.67 -0.40
N TYR A 130 -9.11 -0.66 -0.14
CA TYR A 130 -9.64 -0.42 1.21
C TYR A 130 -10.55 -1.57 1.67
N VAL A 131 -11.41 -2.07 0.78
CA VAL A 131 -12.29 -3.22 1.08
C VAL A 131 -11.52 -4.52 1.22
N LYS A 132 -10.64 -4.85 0.26
CA LYS A 132 -9.80 -6.05 0.32
C LYS A 132 -8.97 -6.09 1.61
N SER A 133 -8.58 -4.93 2.11
CA SER A 133 -7.80 -4.80 3.35
C SER A 133 -8.64 -4.90 4.62
N GLY A 134 -9.97 -4.87 4.53
CA GLY A 134 -10.89 -5.05 5.65
C GLY A 134 -11.44 -3.75 6.25
N VAL A 135 -11.59 -2.67 5.49
CA VAL A 135 -12.14 -1.40 6.04
C VAL A 135 -13.51 -1.61 6.67
N CYS A 136 -14.35 -2.50 6.12
CA CYS A 136 -15.69 -2.82 6.63
C CYS A 136 -15.70 -3.61 7.95
N THR A 137 -14.55 -4.00 8.50
CA THR A 137 -14.48 -4.72 9.79
C THR A 137 -13.74 -3.92 10.86
N LEU A 138 -13.35 -2.68 10.55
CA LEU A 138 -12.65 -1.81 11.48
C LEU A 138 -13.55 -1.27 12.60
N PRO A 139 -13.01 -1.12 13.83
CA PRO A 139 -13.74 -0.50 14.92
C PRO A 139 -13.99 0.99 14.62
N PHE A 140 -15.07 1.53 15.19
CA PHE A 140 -15.52 2.89 14.91
C PHE A 140 -14.46 3.96 15.21
N GLU A 141 -13.62 3.79 16.25
CA GLU A 141 -12.56 4.75 16.55
C GLU A 141 -11.52 4.90 15.42
N ASP A 142 -11.34 3.88 14.59
CA ASP A 142 -10.37 3.92 13.49
C ASP A 142 -10.92 4.65 12.27
N TRP A 143 -12.24 4.63 12.06
CA TRP A 143 -12.89 5.41 11.00
C TRP A 143 -12.67 6.91 11.17
N GLY A 144 -12.71 7.44 12.40
CA GLY A 144 -12.40 8.84 12.68
C GLY A 144 -10.96 9.20 12.26
N LYS A 145 -9.99 8.34 12.59
CA LYS A 145 -8.57 8.53 12.25
C LYS A 145 -8.34 8.44 10.74
N ILE A 146 -9.03 7.54 10.06
CA ILE A 146 -8.98 7.44 8.58
C ILE A 146 -9.45 8.74 7.96
N LEU A 147 -10.58 9.30 8.42
CA LEU A 147 -11.09 10.58 7.93
C LEU A 147 -10.11 11.73 8.18
N GLU A 148 -9.31 11.71 9.25
CA GLU A 148 -8.25 12.71 9.46
C GLU A 148 -7.10 12.60 8.44
N ILE A 149 -6.78 11.39 7.96
CA ILE A 149 -5.75 11.18 6.94
C ILE A 149 -6.23 11.70 5.58
N VAL A 150 -7.42 11.26 5.15
CA VAL A 150 -7.91 11.47 3.78
C VAL A 150 -8.79 12.71 3.63
N GLY A 151 -9.42 13.19 4.70
CA GLY A 151 -10.39 14.30 4.72
C GLY A 151 -10.00 15.53 3.90
N PRO A 152 -8.80 16.11 4.10
CA PRO A 152 -8.37 17.26 3.31
C PRO A 152 -8.32 16.98 1.79
N ALA A 153 -7.94 15.76 1.40
CA ALA A 153 -7.88 15.33 0.01
C ALA A 153 -9.27 15.16 -0.61
N LEU A 154 -10.21 14.64 0.19
CA LEU A 154 -11.61 14.46 -0.19
C LEU A 154 -12.29 15.79 -0.49
N ILE A 155 -11.95 16.83 0.26
CA ILE A 155 -12.51 18.18 0.07
C ILE A 155 -11.90 18.85 -1.16
N SER A 156 -10.60 18.67 -1.39
CA SER A 156 -9.89 19.34 -2.49
C SER A 156 -10.05 18.65 -3.85
N GLU A 157 -10.24 17.33 -3.87
CA GLU A 157 -10.29 16.51 -5.09
C GLU A 157 -11.41 15.44 -5.00
N PRO A 158 -12.69 15.83 -4.79
CA PRO A 158 -13.78 14.89 -4.47
C PRO A 158 -14.04 13.84 -5.56
N GLU A 159 -13.88 14.20 -6.83
CA GLU A 159 -14.00 13.29 -7.97
C GLU A 159 -13.00 12.13 -7.93
N ASN A 160 -11.85 12.31 -7.27
CA ASN A 160 -10.78 11.32 -7.16
C ASN A 160 -11.04 10.26 -6.09
N PHE A 161 -12.09 10.46 -5.27
CA PHE A 161 -12.41 9.59 -4.14
C PHE A 161 -13.88 9.12 -4.12
N LYS A 162 -14.66 9.46 -5.15
CA LYS A 162 -16.07 9.08 -5.24
C LYS A 162 -16.28 7.58 -5.07
N SER A 163 -15.54 6.76 -5.79
CA SER A 163 -15.63 5.29 -5.71
C SER A 163 -15.22 4.77 -4.33
N ALA A 164 -14.16 5.32 -3.72
CA ALA A 164 -13.72 4.93 -2.38
C ALA A 164 -14.79 5.17 -1.33
N PHE A 165 -15.57 6.24 -1.48
CA PHE A 165 -16.70 6.55 -0.60
C PHE A 165 -17.97 5.76 -0.89
N GLU A 166 -18.28 5.45 -2.16
CA GLU A 166 -19.42 4.58 -2.48
C GLU A 166 -19.21 3.20 -1.84
N THR A 167 -18.00 2.66 -1.98
CA THR A 167 -17.60 1.39 -1.40
C THR A 167 -17.57 1.42 0.14
N ALA A 168 -17.02 2.47 0.76
CA ALA A 168 -17.08 2.66 2.22
C ALA A 168 -18.51 2.91 2.72
N GLY A 169 -19.34 3.57 1.91
CA GLY A 169 -20.75 3.83 2.19
C GLY A 169 -21.57 2.56 2.32
N ASP A 170 -21.22 1.52 1.56
CA ASP A 170 -21.85 0.21 1.71
C ASP A 170 -21.35 -0.55 2.96
N CYS A 171 -20.09 -0.36 3.38
CA CYS A 171 -19.63 -0.82 4.70
C CYS A 171 -20.36 -0.09 5.85
N VAL A 172 -20.53 1.23 5.75
CA VAL A 172 -21.19 2.04 6.79
C VAL A 172 -22.69 1.70 6.86
N LYS A 173 -23.35 1.48 5.72
CA LYS A 173 -24.72 0.93 5.69
C LYS A 173 -24.79 -0.45 6.32
N LEU A 174 -23.83 -1.34 6.05
CA LEU A 174 -23.72 -2.66 6.67
C LEU A 174 -23.57 -2.55 8.20
N TYR A 175 -22.76 -1.63 8.69
CA TYR A 175 -22.61 -1.37 10.13
C TYR A 175 -23.86 -0.79 10.78
N ILE A 176 -24.50 0.21 10.15
CA ILE A 176 -25.77 0.77 10.64
C ILE A 176 -26.84 -0.33 10.71
N TRP A 177 -26.86 -1.25 9.74
CA TRP A 177 -27.74 -2.41 9.74
C TRP A 177 -27.40 -3.42 10.86
N LEU A 178 -26.12 -3.78 11.04
CA LEU A 178 -25.67 -4.70 12.10
C LEU A 178 -25.95 -4.13 13.50
N LEU A 179 -25.65 -2.85 13.72
CA LEU A 179 -25.95 -2.17 14.99
C LEU A 179 -27.46 -2.03 15.18
N GLY A 180 -28.23 -1.73 14.13
CA GLY A 180 -29.69 -1.75 14.15
C GLY A 180 -30.26 -3.12 14.56
N LYS A 181 -29.70 -4.22 14.06
CA LYS A 181 -30.06 -5.60 14.45
C LYS A 181 -29.73 -5.92 15.91
N VAL A 182 -28.61 -5.42 16.42
CA VAL A 182 -28.14 -5.64 17.80
C VAL A 182 -28.93 -4.79 18.81
N PHE A 183 -29.30 -3.55 18.45
CA PHE A 183 -30.00 -2.62 19.34
C PHE A 183 -31.53 -2.63 19.19
N HIS A 184 -32.07 -3.10 18.05
CA HIS A 184 -33.49 -3.33 17.85
C HIS A 184 -33.73 -4.81 17.54
N GLY A 185 -34.11 -5.57 18.58
CA GLY A 185 -34.63 -6.92 18.39
C GLY A 185 -35.81 -6.90 17.41
N SER A 186 -35.55 -7.43 16.21
CA SER A 186 -36.52 -7.87 15.18
C SER A 186 -37.58 -6.84 14.71
N THR A 187 -37.44 -6.34 13.47
CA THR A 187 -38.54 -6.31 12.48
C THR A 187 -38.01 -6.14 11.04
N SER A 188 -38.18 -7.19 10.23
CA SER A 188 -38.38 -7.23 8.78
C SER A 188 -37.73 -6.15 7.88
N SER A 189 -36.60 -6.48 7.27
CA SER A 189 -36.15 -5.90 5.98
C SER A 189 -35.74 -6.97 4.95
N LEU A 190 -36.12 -8.23 5.22
CA LEU A 190 -35.83 -9.38 4.38
C LEU A 190 -37.12 -9.87 3.75
N ASP A 191 -37.06 -10.23 2.47
CA ASP A 191 -38.14 -10.97 1.84
C ASP A 191 -38.21 -12.42 2.37
N GLN A 192 -39.18 -13.20 1.88
CA GLN A 192 -39.38 -14.59 2.30
C GLN A 192 -38.20 -15.51 1.96
N ASN A 193 -37.26 -15.05 1.14
CA ASN A 193 -36.05 -15.77 0.74
C ASN A 193 -34.79 -15.24 1.44
N GLY A 194 -34.92 -14.28 2.36
CA GLY A 194 -33.78 -13.74 3.10
C GLY A 194 -32.98 -12.67 2.33
N PHE A 195 -33.52 -12.09 1.25
CA PHE A 195 -32.88 -11.02 0.50
C PHE A 195 -33.29 -9.63 1.00
N LEU A 196 -32.34 -8.70 0.99
CA LEU A 196 -32.53 -7.29 1.34
C LEU A 196 -33.53 -6.63 0.38
N GLN A 197 -34.58 -6.02 0.92
CA GLN A 197 -35.45 -5.15 0.14
C GLN A 197 -34.81 -3.76 -0.02
N PRO A 198 -34.82 -3.17 -1.22
CA PRO A 198 -34.34 -1.81 -1.41
C PRO A 198 -35.18 -0.82 -0.58
N PRO A 199 -34.59 0.30 -0.14
CA PRO A 199 -35.33 1.32 0.60
C PRO A 199 -36.48 1.86 -0.23
N VAL A 200 -37.57 2.23 0.45
CA VAL A 200 -38.78 2.76 -0.19
C VAL A 200 -38.43 3.99 -1.02
N GLY A 201 -38.51 3.86 -2.35
CA GLY A 201 -38.23 4.93 -3.32
C GLY A 201 -36.99 4.75 -4.20
N ALA A 202 -36.18 3.70 -4.03
CA ALA A 202 -35.06 3.41 -4.93
C ALA A 202 -35.54 2.73 -6.24
N ARG A 203 -35.01 3.16 -7.40
CA ARG A 203 -35.31 2.52 -8.69
C ARG A 203 -34.45 1.27 -8.88
N THR A 204 -35.08 0.20 -9.35
CA THR A 204 -34.46 -1.13 -9.57
C THR A 204 -33.24 -1.11 -10.50
N GLY A 205 -33.16 -0.15 -11.44
CA GLY A 205 -32.05 -0.01 -12.38
C GLY A 205 -30.72 0.47 -11.77
N ASP A 206 -30.73 0.98 -10.53
CA ASP A 206 -29.51 1.47 -9.87
C ASP A 206 -28.65 0.32 -9.28
N TRP A 207 -29.12 -0.94 -9.37
CA TRP A 207 -28.56 -2.11 -8.68
C TRP A 207 -28.19 -3.29 -9.60
N GLU A 208 -28.25 -3.16 -10.93
CA GLU A 208 -27.97 -4.27 -11.87
C GLU A 208 -26.49 -4.77 -11.84
N GLY A 209 -25.59 -4.04 -11.18
CA GLY A 209 -24.18 -4.45 -10.99
C GLY A 209 -23.93 -5.44 -9.83
N TRP A 210 -24.95 -5.79 -9.04
CA TRP A 210 -24.83 -6.54 -7.77
C TRP A 210 -24.69 -8.06 -7.88
N VAL A 211 -24.36 -8.62 -9.06
CA VAL A 211 -24.22 -10.08 -9.24
C VAL A 211 -22.88 -10.62 -8.69
N GLY A 212 -22.04 -9.78 -8.08
CA GLY A 212 -20.65 -10.09 -7.74
C GLY A 212 -20.34 -10.68 -6.36
N SER A 213 -21.31 -10.87 -5.45
CA SER A 213 -21.00 -11.37 -4.09
C SER A 213 -22.04 -12.35 -3.54
N GLN A 214 -22.26 -13.45 -4.27
CA GLN A 214 -23.02 -14.61 -3.76
C GLN A 214 -22.15 -15.51 -2.85
N GLN A 215 -21.56 -14.96 -1.79
CA GLN A 215 -21.02 -15.80 -0.72
C GLN A 215 -21.73 -15.49 0.61
N PRO A 216 -22.33 -16.49 1.26
CA PRO A 216 -22.94 -16.31 2.57
C PRO A 216 -21.87 -15.94 3.60
N VAL A 217 -22.15 -14.91 4.38
CA VAL A 217 -21.31 -14.50 5.51
C VAL A 217 -21.48 -15.53 6.63
N ASP A 218 -20.39 -16.21 7.00
CA ASP A 218 -20.38 -17.19 8.10
C ASP A 218 -20.45 -16.45 9.45
N LEU A 219 -21.52 -16.70 10.20
CA LEU A 219 -21.81 -16.07 11.49
C LEU A 219 -21.31 -16.88 12.70
N THR A 220 -20.51 -17.93 12.50
CA THR A 220 -20.02 -18.78 13.61
C THR A 220 -18.98 -18.11 14.53
N TYR A 221 -18.58 -16.87 14.26
CA TYR A 221 -17.62 -16.12 15.07
C TYR A 221 -18.16 -14.79 15.64
N ILE A 222 -19.48 -14.68 15.84
CA ILE A 222 -20.12 -13.62 16.65
C ILE A 222 -20.66 -14.22 17.94
#